data_AF-A0A2I0W968-F1
#
_entry.id   AF-A0A2I0W968-F1
#
_cell.length_a   1.000
_cell.length_b   1.000
_cell.length_c   1.000
_cell.angle_alpha   90.00
_cell.angle_beta   90.00
_cell.angle_gamma   90.00
#
_symmetry.space_group_name_H-M   'P 1'
#
loop_
_entity.id
_entity.type
_entity.pdbx_description
1 polymer ?
#
loop_
_entity_poly.entity_id
_entity_poly.type
_entity_poly.pdbx_seq_one_letter_code
_entity_poly.pdbx_strand_id
1 'polypeptide(L)'
;MIFQLYPSEDWLVQSSLPSKFFPSAIKATLDELSPETVRIFWESKSFEGCTDLVEPWYGTKYSVQKLPPSTIQQWIEKAPKEDLHLPIPNIFIATDLTIKQVSDKVPYPYLIRKSPFSRLWYKPDTMFFTPKAYIKIEFNCPLSNQSPEAAVLTDMLTRLLMDYLNEYAYYAAVAGLYYSIHSSNYGFQGESSRGANRTQGEQIARPTSRWKSPRLVVKLFYLLVRVFLHLLPLHHKKTPSKPLLPPPPLGSPPPATPTAPAGHLAGNFPHPSNPSLRKFQI
;
A
#
# COMPACT_ATOMS: atom_id res chain seq x y z
N MET A 1 -10.40 25.17 0.62
CA MET A 1 -9.14 25.50 1.32
C MET A 1 -8.07 26.01 0.36
N ILE A 2 -7.83 25.39 -0.81
CA ILE A 2 -6.86 25.88 -1.82
C ILE A 2 -7.11 27.34 -2.23
N PHE A 3 -8.37 27.73 -2.46
CA PHE A 3 -8.77 29.09 -2.82
C PHE A 3 -8.40 30.19 -1.79
N GLN A 4 -8.15 29.81 -0.53
CA GLN A 4 -7.78 30.75 0.54
C GLN A 4 -6.27 30.79 0.80
N LEU A 5 -5.51 29.85 0.23
CA LEU A 5 -4.07 29.69 0.48
C LEU A 5 -3.21 30.23 -0.66
N TYR A 6 -3.78 30.34 -1.87
CA TYR A 6 -3.03 30.66 -3.08
C TYR A 6 -3.76 31.69 -3.96
N PRO A 7 -3.00 32.50 -4.73
CA PRO A 7 -3.58 33.38 -5.74
C PRO A 7 -4.29 32.58 -6.83
N SER A 8 -5.20 33.22 -7.57
CA SER A 8 -6.07 32.55 -8.55
C SER A 8 -5.34 31.86 -9.69
N GLU A 9 -4.20 32.41 -10.07
CA GLU A 9 -3.31 31.89 -11.12
C GLU A 9 -2.71 30.51 -10.74
N ASP A 10 -2.62 30.25 -9.43
CA ASP A 10 -1.88 29.13 -8.85
C ASP A 10 -2.78 27.97 -8.41
N TRP A 11 -4.11 28.12 -8.48
CA TRP A 11 -5.07 27.16 -7.93
C TRP A 11 -4.90 25.73 -8.46
N LEU A 12 -4.48 25.57 -9.71
CA LEU A 12 -4.35 24.26 -10.35
C LEU A 12 -3.01 23.58 -10.06
N VAL A 13 -1.94 24.35 -9.84
CA VAL A 13 -0.56 23.85 -9.92
C VAL A 13 0.20 23.95 -8.60
N GLN A 14 -0.13 24.89 -7.73
CA GLN A 14 0.76 25.27 -6.62
C GLN A 14 0.92 24.22 -5.54
N SER A 15 -0.06 23.35 -5.36
CA SER A 15 0.05 22.18 -4.48
C SER A 15 0.97 21.07 -5.03
N SER A 16 1.42 21.21 -6.27
CA SER A 16 2.15 20.18 -7.02
C SER A 16 3.49 20.66 -7.58
N LEU A 17 3.71 21.97 -7.67
CA LEU A 17 4.98 22.53 -8.10
C LEU A 17 6.01 22.46 -6.95
N PRO A 18 7.27 22.09 -7.25
CA PRO A 18 8.34 22.19 -6.28
C PRO A 18 8.48 23.64 -5.79
N SER A 19 8.49 23.83 -4.48
CA SER A 19 8.78 25.13 -3.89
C SER A 19 10.26 25.48 -4.07
N LYS A 20 10.57 26.77 -3.97
CA LYS A 20 11.97 27.23 -3.94
C LYS A 20 12.67 26.65 -2.71
N PHE A 21 13.92 26.24 -2.86
CA PHE A 21 14.71 25.69 -1.76
C PHE A 21 15.09 26.82 -0.79
N PHE A 22 14.57 26.76 0.45
CA PHE A 22 14.82 27.74 1.51
C PHE A 22 15.55 27.07 2.70
N PRO A 23 16.89 27.01 2.69
CA PRO A 23 17.64 26.28 3.71
C PRO A 23 17.49 26.87 5.12
N SER A 24 17.30 28.18 5.24
CA SER A 24 17.09 28.84 6.53
C SER A 24 15.79 28.40 7.20
N ALA A 25 14.71 28.23 6.45
CA ALA A 25 13.43 27.74 6.96
C ALA A 25 13.51 26.28 7.43
N ILE A 26 14.24 25.44 6.68
CA ILE A 26 14.50 24.05 7.07
C ILE A 26 15.29 24.02 8.38
N LYS A 27 16.36 24.81 8.48
CA LYS A 27 17.17 24.89 9.70
C LYS A 27 16.35 25.38 10.89
N ALA A 28 15.60 26.47 10.74
CA ALA A 28 14.74 26.99 11.81
C ALA A 28 13.72 25.94 12.29
N THR A 29 13.16 25.14 11.39
CA THR A 29 12.24 24.06 11.76
C THR A 29 12.96 22.93 12.50
N LEU A 30 14.17 22.55 12.07
CA LEU A 30 14.97 21.52 12.75
C LEU A 30 15.42 21.96 14.14
N ASP A 31 15.72 23.25 14.32
CA ASP A 31 16.12 23.82 15.62
C ASP A 31 14.96 23.75 16.65
N GLU A 32 13.70 23.72 16.20
CA GLU A 32 12.51 23.52 17.05
C GLU A 32 12.26 22.04 17.43
N LEU A 33 12.86 21.08 16.70
CA LEU A 33 12.72 19.64 16.98
C LEU A 33 13.68 19.22 18.10
N SER A 34 13.36 19.62 19.33
CA SER A 34 14.21 19.37 20.50
C SER A 34 13.51 18.51 21.56
N PRO A 35 14.27 17.78 22.40
CA PRO A 35 13.70 17.03 23.53
C PRO A 35 12.95 17.90 24.54
N GLU A 36 13.22 19.21 24.60
CA GLU A 36 12.59 20.16 25.51
C GLU A 36 11.21 20.64 25.03
N THR A 37 10.97 20.63 23.71
CA THR A 37 9.70 21.05 23.09
C THR A 37 8.78 19.87 22.76
N VAL A 38 9.23 18.64 23.00
CA VAL A 38 8.49 17.42 22.64
C VAL A 38 7.23 17.22 23.47
N ARG A 39 6.18 16.69 22.82
CA ARG A 39 4.99 16.13 23.48
C ARG A 39 4.81 14.69 23.07
N ILE A 40 4.76 13.80 24.06
CA ILE A 40 4.67 12.36 23.85
C ILE A 40 3.27 11.89 24.21
N PHE A 41 2.61 11.25 23.25
CA PHE A 41 1.35 10.56 23.45
C PHE A 41 1.65 9.07 23.61
N TRP A 42 1.32 8.51 24.77
CA TRP A 42 1.50 7.09 25.05
C TRP A 42 0.14 6.44 25.26
N GLU A 43 -0.27 5.67 24.28
CA GLU A 43 -1.54 4.93 24.30
C GLU A 43 -1.29 3.45 24.58
N SER A 44 -1.96 2.92 25.60
CA SER A 44 -1.91 1.49 25.94
C SER A 44 -3.12 1.10 26.77
N LYS A 45 -3.62 -0.12 26.57
CA LYS A 45 -4.67 -0.71 27.42
C LYS A 45 -4.20 -0.94 28.86
N SER A 46 -2.88 -1.01 29.09
CA SER A 46 -2.32 -1.14 30.44
C SER A 46 -2.63 0.06 31.36
N PHE A 47 -3.08 1.19 30.81
CA PHE A 47 -3.47 2.37 31.60
C PHE A 47 -4.95 2.37 32.01
N GLU A 48 -5.72 1.35 31.64
CA GLU A 48 -7.12 1.26 32.03
C GLU A 48 -7.26 1.24 33.56
N GLY A 49 -8.05 2.17 34.10
CA GLY A 49 -8.20 2.36 35.55
C GLY A 49 -7.07 3.14 36.23
N CYS A 50 -6.00 3.49 35.51
CA CYS A 50 -4.87 4.25 36.03
C CYS A 50 -4.84 5.72 35.56
N THR A 51 -5.86 6.14 34.82
CA THR A 51 -6.01 7.51 34.29
C THR A 51 -6.87 8.39 35.19
N ASP A 52 -6.54 9.67 35.29
CA ASP A 52 -7.16 10.64 36.21
C ASP A 52 -8.01 11.72 35.51
N LEU A 53 -7.94 11.84 34.19
CA LEU A 53 -8.69 12.80 33.40
C LEU A 53 -9.61 12.11 32.39
N VAL A 54 -10.69 12.82 32.03
CA VAL A 54 -11.66 12.39 31.03
C VAL A 54 -11.93 13.56 30.10
N GLU A 55 -11.69 13.34 28.81
CA GLU A 55 -11.96 14.33 27.77
C GLU A 55 -13.49 14.50 27.61
N PRO A 56 -14.02 15.74 27.59
CA PRO A 56 -15.45 16.00 27.75
C PRO A 56 -16.33 15.55 26.58
N TRP A 57 -15.82 15.46 25.35
CA TRP A 57 -16.66 15.20 24.17
C TRP A 57 -16.80 13.72 23.85
N TYR A 58 -15.71 12.97 23.95
CA TYR A 58 -15.67 11.55 23.61
C TYR A 58 -15.54 10.64 24.83
N GLY A 59 -15.33 11.21 26.03
CA GLY A 59 -15.13 10.44 27.25
C GLY A 59 -13.79 9.70 27.27
N THR A 60 -12.82 10.14 26.46
CA THR A 60 -11.50 9.51 26.39
C THR A 60 -10.79 9.67 27.73
N LYS A 61 -10.45 8.56 28.37
CA LYS A 61 -9.72 8.56 29.63
C LYS A 61 -8.23 8.73 29.36
N TYR A 62 -7.57 9.66 30.05
CA TYR A 62 -6.16 9.97 29.87
C TYR A 62 -5.54 10.53 31.15
N SER A 63 -4.22 10.70 31.13
CA SER A 63 -3.46 11.43 32.16
C SER A 63 -2.43 12.32 31.48
N VAL A 64 -2.08 13.42 32.16
CA VAL A 64 -1.01 14.31 31.71
C VAL A 64 0.06 14.33 32.77
N GLN A 65 1.29 14.01 32.39
CA GLN A 65 2.43 14.01 33.29
C GLN A 65 3.54 14.85 32.68
N LYS A 66 4.19 15.67 33.53
CA LYS A 66 5.38 16.41 33.12
C LYS A 66 6.56 15.45 33.12
N LEU A 67 7.27 15.37 31.99
CA LEU A 67 8.45 14.55 31.88
C LEU A 67 9.60 15.15 32.70
N PRO A 68 10.24 14.39 33.62
CA PRO A 68 11.37 14.87 34.38
C PRO A 68 12.59 15.14 33.45
N PRO A 69 13.34 16.24 33.66
CA PRO A 69 14.54 16.52 32.87
C PRO A 69 15.59 15.39 32.92
N SER A 70 15.69 14.71 34.06
CA SER A 70 16.58 13.56 34.24
C SER A 70 16.22 12.39 33.32
N THR A 71 14.93 12.17 33.04
CA THR A 71 14.47 11.13 32.11
C THR A 71 14.87 11.46 30.67
N ILE A 72 14.69 12.72 30.26
CA ILE A 72 15.09 13.20 28.93
C ILE A 72 16.60 13.00 28.75
N GLN A 73 17.39 13.44 29.73
CA GLN A 73 18.84 13.29 29.68
C GLN A 73 19.26 11.82 29.58
N GLN A 74 18.63 10.93 30.36
CA GLN A 74 18.88 9.49 30.27
C GLN A 74 18.56 8.91 28.89
N TRP A 75 17.52 9.39 28.21
CA TRP A 75 17.20 8.94 26.85
C TRP A 75 18.24 9.39 25.84
N ILE A 76 18.73 10.63 25.95
CA ILE A 76 19.79 11.15 25.09
C ILE A 76 21.08 10.36 25.30
N GLU A 77 21.47 10.13 26.55
CA GLU A 77 22.68 9.37 26.91
C GLU A 77 22.60 7.89 26.47
N LYS A 78 21.42 7.29 26.52
CA LYS A 78 21.18 5.90 26.10
C LYS A 78 20.75 5.78 24.64
N ALA A 79 20.73 6.87 23.88
CA ALA A 79 20.34 6.82 22.48
C ALA A 79 21.28 5.85 21.74
N PRO A 80 20.73 4.85 21.02
CA PRO A 80 21.55 3.89 20.31
C PRO A 80 22.40 4.59 19.24
N LYS A 81 23.62 4.11 19.04
CA LYS A 81 24.44 4.50 17.89
C LYS A 81 23.89 3.80 16.66
N GLU A 82 22.85 4.38 16.09
CA GLU A 82 22.22 3.91 14.86
C GLU A 82 23.07 4.29 13.65
N ASP A 83 23.10 3.43 12.63
CA ASP A 83 23.72 3.71 11.33
C ASP A 83 22.76 4.53 10.44
N LEU A 84 22.35 5.70 10.95
CA LEU A 84 21.45 6.59 10.24
C LEU A 84 22.22 7.36 9.16
N HIS A 85 21.81 7.17 7.92
CA HIS A 85 22.34 7.90 6.77
C HIS A 85 21.21 8.57 5.98
N LEU A 86 21.55 9.62 5.26
CA LEU A 86 20.64 10.18 4.26
C LEU A 86 20.34 9.14 3.17
N PRO A 87 19.14 9.16 2.59
CA PRO A 87 18.79 8.22 1.53
C PRO A 87 19.69 8.42 0.31
N ILE A 88 20.04 7.31 -0.35
CA ILE A 88 20.72 7.36 -1.65
C ILE A 88 19.80 7.98 -2.73
N PRO A 89 20.37 8.50 -3.84
CA PRO A 89 19.56 9.02 -4.94
C PRO A 89 18.54 8.01 -5.46
N ASN A 90 17.30 8.45 -5.62
CA ASN A 90 16.20 7.59 -6.03
C ASN A 90 16.32 7.18 -7.51
N ILE A 91 16.65 5.91 -7.76
CA ILE A 91 16.83 5.33 -9.10
C ILE A 91 15.54 5.13 -9.89
N PHE A 92 14.37 5.32 -9.26
CA PHE A 92 13.05 5.09 -9.85
C PHE A 92 12.45 6.33 -10.49
N ILE A 93 13.06 7.51 -10.29
CA ILE A 93 12.64 8.75 -10.96
C ILE A 93 12.81 8.55 -12.46
N ALA A 94 11.70 8.53 -13.19
CA ALA A 94 11.71 8.18 -14.61
C ALA A 94 12.15 9.38 -15.45
N THR A 95 13.23 9.22 -16.21
CA THR A 95 13.80 10.29 -17.03
C THR A 95 13.26 10.35 -18.45
N ASP A 96 12.60 9.29 -18.92
CA ASP A 96 11.98 9.20 -20.23
C ASP A 96 10.47 9.12 -20.09
N LEU A 97 9.79 10.12 -20.64
CA LEU A 97 8.33 10.25 -20.66
C LEU A 97 7.78 10.17 -22.09
N THR A 98 8.58 9.70 -23.05
CA THR A 98 8.14 9.55 -24.43
C THR A 98 6.98 8.56 -24.53
N ILE A 99 5.94 8.96 -25.26
CA ILE A 99 4.76 8.13 -25.49
C ILE A 99 5.00 7.33 -26.77
N LYS A 100 4.90 6.01 -26.67
CA LYS A 100 5.00 5.14 -27.83
C LYS A 100 3.77 5.31 -28.70
N GLN A 101 3.99 5.63 -29.97
CA GLN A 101 2.92 5.63 -30.97
C GLN A 101 2.53 4.20 -31.28
N VAL A 102 1.22 3.94 -31.31
CA VAL A 102 0.66 2.63 -31.65
C VAL A 102 -0.26 2.81 -32.84
N SER A 103 0.04 2.10 -33.94
CA SER A 103 -0.72 2.18 -35.18
C SER A 103 -2.11 1.57 -35.06
N ASP A 104 -2.24 0.52 -34.24
CA ASP A 104 -3.42 -0.34 -34.25
C ASP A 104 -4.30 -0.03 -33.04
N LYS A 105 -5.47 0.58 -33.31
CA LYS A 105 -6.50 0.79 -32.30
C LYS A 105 -7.21 -0.53 -32.01
N VAL A 106 -6.76 -1.24 -30.97
CA VAL A 106 -7.41 -2.48 -30.53
C VAL A 106 -8.34 -2.20 -29.33
N PRO A 107 -9.66 -2.46 -29.44
CA PRO A 107 -10.62 -2.11 -28.38
C PRO A 107 -10.45 -2.96 -27.11
N TYR A 108 -9.91 -4.17 -27.23
CA TYR A 108 -9.79 -5.16 -26.14
C TYR A 108 -8.37 -5.73 -26.03
N PRO A 109 -7.97 -6.25 -24.86
CA PRO A 109 -6.71 -6.97 -24.74
C PRO A 109 -6.68 -8.20 -25.66
N TYR A 110 -5.53 -8.46 -26.26
CA TYR A 110 -5.31 -9.62 -27.12
C TYR A 110 -4.13 -10.46 -26.63
N LEU A 111 -4.18 -11.76 -26.94
CA LEU A 111 -3.18 -12.73 -26.49
C LEU A 111 -1.95 -12.66 -27.39
N ILE A 112 -0.81 -12.27 -26.82
CA ILE A 112 0.46 -12.16 -27.56
C ILE A 112 1.40 -13.33 -27.32
N ARG A 113 1.21 -14.08 -26.23
CA ARG A 113 1.95 -15.33 -25.98
C ARG A 113 1.10 -16.32 -25.22
N LYS A 114 1.16 -17.58 -25.65
CA LYS A 114 0.55 -18.73 -24.98
C LYS A 114 1.59 -19.84 -24.85
N SER A 115 1.74 -20.37 -23.66
CA SER A 115 2.52 -21.58 -23.38
C SER A 115 1.75 -22.47 -22.40
N PRO A 116 2.19 -23.71 -22.16
CA PRO A 116 1.62 -24.55 -21.10
C PRO A 116 1.70 -23.89 -19.70
N PHE A 117 2.64 -22.98 -19.47
CA PHE A 117 2.90 -22.38 -18.16
C PHE A 117 2.40 -20.94 -18.01
N SER A 118 2.05 -20.25 -19.11
CA SER A 118 1.71 -18.83 -19.05
C SER A 118 0.86 -18.34 -20.23
N ARG A 119 0.10 -17.27 -19.98
CA ARG A 119 -0.62 -16.49 -20.99
C ARG A 119 -0.30 -15.02 -20.79
N LEU A 120 0.09 -14.34 -21.86
CA LEU A 120 0.40 -12.92 -21.84
C LEU A 120 -0.61 -12.17 -22.71
N TRP A 121 -1.40 -11.32 -22.06
CA TRP A 121 -2.35 -10.42 -22.70
C TRP A 121 -1.77 -9.02 -22.76
N TYR A 122 -2.01 -8.34 -23.86
CA TYR A 122 -1.54 -6.99 -24.08
C TYR A 122 -2.65 -6.11 -24.65
N LYS A 123 -2.73 -4.88 -24.15
CA LYS A 123 -3.54 -3.81 -24.71
C LYS A 123 -2.72 -2.52 -24.66
N PRO A 124 -2.43 -1.89 -25.81
CA PRO A 124 -1.84 -0.56 -25.82
C PRO A 124 -2.81 0.48 -25.25
N ASP A 125 -2.30 1.55 -24.64
CA ASP A 125 -3.11 2.72 -24.32
C ASP A 125 -3.41 3.48 -25.62
N THR A 126 -4.70 3.63 -25.93
CA THR A 126 -5.19 4.36 -27.11
C THR A 126 -6.12 5.52 -26.72
N MET A 127 -6.25 5.82 -25.43
CA MET A 127 -7.22 6.78 -24.90
C MET A 127 -6.56 7.89 -24.10
N PHE A 128 -5.65 7.55 -23.18
CA PHE A 128 -5.11 8.51 -22.23
C PHE A 128 -3.80 9.13 -22.68
N PHE A 129 -3.05 8.43 -23.54
CA PHE A 129 -1.76 8.87 -24.07
C PHE A 129 -0.83 9.35 -22.97
N THR A 130 -0.71 8.57 -21.90
CA THR A 130 0.17 8.89 -20.76
C THR A 130 1.36 7.92 -20.72
N PRO A 131 2.54 8.34 -20.20
CA PRO A 131 3.71 7.46 -20.05
C PRO A 131 3.56 6.52 -18.84
N LYS A 132 2.42 5.81 -18.79
CA LYS A 132 2.01 4.92 -17.71
C LYS A 132 1.70 3.55 -18.28
N ALA A 133 1.93 2.53 -17.46
CA ALA A 133 1.55 1.17 -17.74
C ALA A 133 0.93 0.56 -16.48
N TYR A 134 0.06 -0.41 -16.70
CA TYR A 134 -0.51 -1.26 -15.66
C TYR A 134 -0.16 -2.71 -16.01
N ILE A 135 0.47 -3.40 -15.05
CA ILE A 135 0.91 -4.78 -15.20
C ILE A 135 0.27 -5.58 -14.08
N LYS A 136 -0.43 -6.64 -14.49
CA LYS A 136 -1.12 -7.57 -13.60
C LYS A 136 -0.63 -8.97 -13.89
N ILE A 137 -0.24 -9.68 -12.84
CA ILE A 137 0.27 -11.05 -12.92
C ILE A 137 -0.54 -11.90 -11.95
N GLU A 138 -1.18 -12.93 -12.49
CA GLU A 138 -1.91 -13.93 -11.73
C GLU A 138 -1.09 -15.21 -11.65
N PHE A 139 -0.80 -15.68 -10.45
CA PHE A 139 -0.18 -16.98 -10.21
C PHE A 139 -1.28 -17.98 -9.87
N ASN A 140 -1.53 -18.95 -10.77
CA ASN A 140 -2.50 -20.01 -10.54
C ASN A 140 -1.84 -21.15 -9.74
N CYS A 141 -2.14 -21.20 -8.46
CA CYS A 141 -1.69 -22.21 -7.51
C CYS A 141 -2.92 -22.89 -6.86
N PRO A 142 -3.46 -23.98 -7.41
CA PRO A 142 -4.68 -24.62 -6.90
C PRO A 142 -4.61 -25.02 -5.41
N LEU A 143 -3.41 -25.31 -4.90
CA LEU A 143 -3.18 -25.71 -3.50
C LEU A 143 -3.27 -24.53 -2.51
N SER A 144 -3.20 -23.29 -2.99
CA SER A 144 -3.17 -22.08 -2.16
C SER A 144 -4.45 -21.85 -1.35
N ASN A 145 -5.59 -22.31 -1.86
CA ASN A 145 -6.90 -22.06 -1.28
C ASN A 145 -7.73 -23.34 -1.10
N GLN A 146 -7.05 -24.50 -1.03
CA GLN A 146 -7.70 -25.81 -0.90
C GLN A 146 -8.30 -26.08 0.50
N SER A 147 -7.88 -25.30 1.50
CA SER A 147 -8.23 -25.44 2.91
C SER A 147 -8.02 -24.10 3.62
N PRO A 148 -8.71 -23.83 4.75
CA PRO A 148 -8.48 -22.61 5.54
C PRO A 148 -7.01 -22.39 5.91
N GLU A 149 -6.29 -23.45 6.27
CA GLU A 149 -4.87 -23.39 6.62
C GLU A 149 -4.01 -22.94 5.44
N ALA A 150 -4.24 -23.51 4.25
CA ALA A 150 -3.54 -23.12 3.03
C ALA A 150 -3.81 -21.65 2.64
N ALA A 151 -5.04 -21.19 2.82
CA ALA A 151 -5.42 -19.81 2.54
C ALA A 151 -4.69 -18.83 3.46
N VAL A 152 -4.62 -19.13 4.77
CA VAL A 152 -3.87 -18.33 5.74
C VAL A 152 -2.38 -18.33 5.42
N LEU A 153 -1.79 -19.47 5.07
CA LEU A 153 -0.38 -19.55 4.68
C LEU A 153 -0.09 -18.74 3.42
N THR A 154 -1.00 -18.73 2.45
CA THR A 154 -0.88 -17.94 1.23
C THR A 154 -0.96 -16.44 1.54
N ASP A 155 -1.91 -16.01 2.38
CA ASP A 155 -2.00 -14.61 2.84
C ASP A 155 -0.71 -14.19 3.56
N MET A 156 -0.24 -14.98 4.53
CA MET A 156 1.02 -14.73 5.24
C MET A 156 2.21 -14.62 4.28
N LEU A 157 2.31 -15.52 3.28
CA LEU A 157 3.35 -15.46 2.26
C LEU A 157 3.32 -14.11 1.52
N THR A 158 2.14 -13.66 1.08
CA THR A 158 2.02 -12.39 0.35
C THR A 158 2.39 -11.18 1.22
N ARG A 159 2.04 -11.21 2.51
CA ARG A 159 2.43 -10.16 3.48
C ARG A 159 3.94 -10.13 3.72
N LEU A 160 4.56 -11.29 3.94
CA LEU A 160 6.02 -11.40 4.11
C LEU A 160 6.76 -10.93 2.85
N LEU A 161 6.20 -11.19 1.68
CA LEU A 161 6.79 -10.74 0.42
C LEU A 161 6.67 -9.22 0.23
N MET A 162 5.54 -8.63 0.62
CA MET A 162 5.38 -7.16 0.66
C MET A 162 6.37 -6.52 1.64
N ASP A 163 6.54 -7.10 2.83
CA ASP A 163 7.48 -6.60 3.84
C ASP A 163 8.94 -6.68 3.34
N TYR A 164 9.34 -7.83 2.81
CA TYR A 164 10.68 -8.04 2.23
C TYR A 164 11.00 -7.05 1.08
N LEU A 165 9.98 -6.67 0.31
CA LEU A 165 10.11 -5.72 -0.80
C LEU A 165 10.08 -4.26 -0.38
N ASN A 166 9.61 -3.95 0.84
CA ASN A 166 9.18 -2.62 1.24
C ASN A 166 10.30 -1.58 1.11
N GLU A 167 11.50 -1.86 1.63
CA GLU A 167 12.63 -0.93 1.58
C GLU A 167 13.02 -0.56 0.15
N TYR A 168 13.12 -1.56 -0.74
CA TYR A 168 13.47 -1.35 -2.13
C TYR A 168 12.35 -0.63 -2.90
N ALA A 169 11.10 -1.02 -2.65
CA ALA A 169 9.94 -0.51 -3.36
C ALA A 169 9.46 0.85 -2.84
N TYR A 170 9.91 1.29 -1.65
CA TYR A 170 9.65 2.63 -1.13
C TYR A 170 10.11 3.72 -2.10
N TYR A 171 11.33 3.58 -2.63
CA TYR A 171 11.87 4.48 -3.64
C TYR A 171 11.00 4.51 -4.91
N ALA A 172 10.44 3.36 -5.31
CA ALA A 172 9.50 3.28 -6.42
C ALA A 172 8.21 4.07 -6.11
N ALA A 173 7.63 3.88 -4.93
CA ALA A 173 6.40 4.55 -4.50
C ALA A 173 6.56 6.06 -4.46
N VAL A 174 7.67 6.57 -3.90
CA VAL A 174 8.01 8.01 -3.90
C VAL A 174 8.15 8.54 -5.33
N ALA A 175 8.62 7.72 -6.27
CA ALA A 175 8.69 8.05 -7.69
C ALA A 175 7.38 7.82 -8.46
N GLY A 176 6.28 7.49 -7.78
CA GLY A 176 4.96 7.29 -8.38
C GLY A 176 4.78 5.93 -9.06
N LEU A 177 5.61 4.95 -8.72
CA LEU A 177 5.49 3.56 -9.13
C LEU A 177 4.99 2.72 -7.96
N TYR A 178 3.77 2.24 -8.07
CA TYR A 178 3.10 1.49 -7.03
C TYR A 178 3.09 0.00 -7.39
N TYR A 179 3.06 -0.83 -6.35
CA TYR A 179 2.90 -2.27 -6.48
C TYR A 179 2.03 -2.80 -5.34
N SER A 180 1.42 -3.95 -5.57
CA SER A 180 0.71 -4.69 -4.54
C SER A 180 0.84 -6.18 -4.80
N ILE A 181 0.86 -6.96 -3.72
CA ILE A 181 0.84 -8.42 -3.77
C ILE A 181 -0.19 -8.88 -2.74
N HIS A 182 -1.12 -9.72 -3.16
CA HIS A 182 -2.20 -10.20 -2.30
C HIS A 182 -2.66 -11.58 -2.74
N SER A 183 -3.28 -12.32 -1.82
CA SER A 183 -3.90 -13.61 -2.12
C SER A 183 -5.08 -13.43 -3.08
N SER A 184 -5.28 -14.40 -3.97
CA SER A 184 -6.42 -14.47 -4.87
C SER A 184 -7.14 -15.81 -4.74
N ASN A 185 -8.32 -15.94 -5.35
CA ASN A 185 -9.08 -17.21 -5.33
C ASN A 185 -8.32 -18.37 -6.00
N TYR A 186 -7.36 -18.06 -6.89
CA TYR A 186 -6.62 -19.04 -7.67
C TYR A 186 -5.17 -19.21 -7.20
N GLY A 187 -4.72 -18.45 -6.21
CA GLY A 187 -3.32 -18.34 -5.84
C GLY A 187 -3.00 -16.99 -5.21
N PHE A 188 -2.15 -16.24 -5.90
CA PHE A 188 -1.81 -14.88 -5.50
C PHE A 188 -1.58 -14.02 -6.74
N GLN A 189 -1.75 -12.73 -6.53
CA GLN A 189 -1.75 -11.73 -7.57
C GLN A 189 -0.72 -10.66 -7.25
N GLY A 190 0.08 -10.31 -8.25
CA GLY A 190 0.97 -9.16 -8.22
C GLY A 190 0.48 -8.10 -9.20
N GLU A 191 0.39 -6.85 -8.75
CA GLU A 191 0.08 -5.71 -9.60
C GLU A 191 1.18 -4.67 -9.49
N SER A 192 1.44 -3.98 -10.58
CA SER A 192 2.27 -2.78 -10.58
C SER A 192 1.68 -1.76 -11.53
N SER A 193 1.64 -0.52 -11.06
CA SER A 193 1.11 0.60 -11.82
C SER A 193 2.00 1.82 -11.66
N ARG A 194 2.07 2.63 -12.71
CA ARG A 194 2.61 3.98 -12.59
C ARG A 194 1.46 4.95 -12.32
N GLY A 195 1.44 5.54 -11.14
CA GLY A 195 0.50 6.59 -10.79
C GLY A 195 0.85 7.94 -11.43
N ALA A 196 -0.07 8.89 -11.33
CA ALA A 196 0.23 10.29 -11.66
C ALA A 196 1.05 10.88 -10.50
N ASN A 197 2.37 10.92 -10.59
CA ASN A 197 3.13 11.72 -9.63
C ASN A 197 3.13 13.18 -10.11
N ARG A 198 2.38 14.04 -9.41
CA ARG A 198 2.12 15.43 -9.84
C ARG A 198 3.40 16.30 -9.86
N THR A 199 4.44 15.91 -9.14
CA THR A 199 5.69 16.66 -8.95
C THR A 199 6.81 16.36 -9.95
N GLN A 200 6.69 15.30 -10.76
CA GLN A 200 7.78 14.86 -11.65
C GLN A 200 7.71 15.41 -13.09
N GLY A 201 6.70 16.24 -13.40
CA GLY A 201 6.46 16.72 -14.77
C GLY A 201 7.58 17.57 -15.39
N GLU A 202 8.41 18.24 -14.59
CA GLU A 202 9.35 19.26 -15.12
C GLU A 202 10.81 19.14 -14.63
N GLN A 203 11.13 18.30 -13.65
CA GLN A 203 12.52 18.22 -13.13
C GLN A 203 13.54 17.54 -14.05
N ILE A 204 13.15 17.10 -15.25
CA ILE A 204 13.99 16.26 -16.11
C ILE A 204 14.19 16.93 -17.47
N ALA A 205 14.87 18.08 -17.44
CA ALA A 205 15.46 18.70 -18.62
C ALA A 205 17.00 18.77 -18.50
N ARG A 206 17.63 17.67 -18.05
CA ARG A 206 19.09 17.51 -18.15
C ARG A 206 19.42 16.15 -18.77
N PRO A 207 19.86 16.10 -20.04
CA PRO A 207 20.25 14.86 -20.68
C PRO A 207 21.59 14.41 -20.09
N THR A 208 21.56 13.43 -19.20
CA THR A 208 22.76 12.65 -18.87
C THR A 208 22.67 11.32 -19.56
N SER A 209 23.62 11.11 -20.47
CA SER A 209 23.85 9.91 -21.24
C SER A 209 24.27 8.75 -20.34
N ARG A 210 23.30 8.11 -19.68
CA ARG A 210 23.51 6.76 -19.13
C ARG A 210 22.25 5.93 -19.18
N TRP A 211 22.09 5.29 -20.34
CA TRP A 211 21.08 4.28 -20.61
C TRP A 211 21.27 3.03 -19.76
N LYS A 212 20.26 2.65 -18.95
CA LYS A 212 19.94 1.25 -18.60
C LYS A 212 18.42 1.03 -18.39
N SER A 213 17.69 0.81 -19.50
CA SER A 213 16.68 -0.26 -19.74
C SER A 213 15.29 -0.27 -19.04
N PRO A 214 14.26 -0.93 -19.66
CA PRO A 214 12.93 -1.21 -19.07
C PRO A 214 12.95 -2.36 -18.03
N ARG A 215 13.89 -2.31 -17.07
CA ARG A 215 14.23 -3.44 -16.17
C ARG A 215 13.48 -3.49 -14.86
N LEU A 216 12.57 -2.56 -14.59
CA LEU A 216 12.15 -2.31 -13.22
C LEU A 216 10.99 -3.22 -12.77
N VAL A 217 9.95 -3.34 -13.60
CA VAL A 217 8.88 -4.34 -13.38
C VAL A 217 9.42 -5.76 -13.58
N VAL A 218 10.44 -5.92 -14.43
CA VAL A 218 11.16 -7.19 -14.62
C VAL A 218 11.99 -7.57 -13.38
N LYS A 219 12.53 -6.61 -12.62
CA LYS A 219 13.22 -6.87 -11.35
C LYS A 219 12.27 -7.28 -10.23
N LEU A 220 11.11 -6.62 -10.10
CA LEU A 220 10.06 -7.06 -9.18
C LEU A 220 9.56 -8.46 -9.58
N PHE A 221 9.33 -8.70 -10.87
CA PHE A 221 9.03 -10.02 -11.44
C PHE A 221 10.11 -11.06 -11.11
N TYR A 222 11.40 -10.71 -11.26
CA TYR A 222 12.51 -11.62 -10.97
C TYR A 222 12.60 -11.93 -9.46
N LEU A 223 12.32 -10.95 -8.60
CA LEU A 223 12.32 -11.16 -7.15
C LEU A 223 11.14 -12.04 -6.71
N LEU A 224 9.94 -11.77 -7.23
CA LEU A 224 8.73 -12.59 -7.03
C LEU A 224 8.96 -14.05 -7.44
N VAL A 225 9.50 -14.26 -8.65
CA VAL A 225 9.79 -15.60 -9.19
C VAL A 225 10.91 -16.30 -8.41
N ARG A 226 11.97 -15.57 -8.03
CA ARG A 226 13.11 -16.14 -7.29
C ARG A 226 12.73 -16.56 -5.87
N VAL A 227 11.91 -15.77 -5.17
CA VAL A 227 11.39 -16.13 -3.84
C VAL A 227 10.46 -17.35 -3.93
N PHE A 228 9.55 -17.39 -4.91
CA PHE A 228 8.66 -18.53 -5.12
C PHE A 228 9.44 -19.84 -5.42
N LEU A 229 10.46 -19.78 -6.28
CA LEU A 229 11.32 -20.93 -6.58
C LEU A 229 12.18 -21.40 -5.40
N HIS A 230 12.53 -20.50 -4.47
CA HIS A 230 13.24 -20.87 -3.23
C HIS A 230 12.34 -21.51 -2.17
N LEU A 231 11.03 -21.29 -2.21
CA LEU A 231 10.06 -21.84 -1.25
C LEU A 231 9.46 -23.18 -1.69
N LEU A 232 9.55 -23.51 -2.98
CA LEU A 232 9.13 -24.80 -3.56
C LEU A 232 9.73 -26.07 -2.91
N PRO A 233 10.98 -26.10 -2.40
CA PRO A 233 11.56 -27.30 -1.80
C PRO A 233 10.93 -27.71 -0.45
N LEU A 234 10.13 -26.86 0.20
CA LEU A 234 9.64 -27.12 1.56
C LEU A 234 8.39 -28.01 1.63
N HIS A 235 7.82 -28.45 0.49
CA HIS A 235 6.57 -29.19 0.46
C HIS A 235 6.61 -30.57 -0.22
N HIS A 236 7.78 -31.23 -0.25
CA HIS A 236 7.86 -32.67 -0.53
C HIS A 236 7.78 -33.51 0.75
N LYS A 237 6.66 -33.43 1.46
CA LYS A 237 6.14 -34.56 2.25
C LYS A 237 4.75 -34.89 1.72
N LYS A 238 4.67 -35.96 0.93
CA LYS A 238 3.42 -36.53 0.42
C LYS A 238 2.53 -36.89 1.61
N THR A 239 1.38 -36.25 1.74
CA THR A 239 0.24 -36.79 2.48
C THR A 239 -0.67 -37.52 1.48
N PRO A 240 -1.10 -38.77 1.75
CA PRO A 240 -1.90 -39.55 0.82
C PRO A 240 -3.32 -38.97 0.69
N SER A 241 -3.83 -38.95 -0.54
CA SER A 241 -5.16 -38.46 -0.91
C SER A 241 -6.28 -39.27 -0.25
N LYS A 242 -7.22 -38.59 0.42
CA LYS A 242 -8.54 -39.16 0.75
C LYS A 242 -9.40 -39.25 -0.52
N PRO A 243 -10.18 -40.32 -0.74
CA PRO A 243 -11.07 -40.39 -1.89
C PRO A 243 -12.21 -39.38 -1.77
N LEU A 244 -12.55 -38.76 -2.91
CA LEU A 244 -13.69 -37.87 -3.09
C LEU A 244 -15.01 -38.65 -2.86
N LEU A 245 -15.94 -38.08 -2.10
CA LEU A 245 -17.30 -38.60 -1.98
C LEU A 245 -18.02 -38.52 -3.34
N PRO A 246 -18.78 -39.54 -3.75
CA PRO A 246 -19.54 -39.49 -4.99
C PRO A 246 -20.69 -38.46 -4.88
N PRO A 247 -21.09 -37.82 -6.00
CA PRO A 247 -22.20 -36.88 -6.01
C PRO A 247 -23.53 -37.58 -5.66
N PRO A 248 -24.48 -36.87 -5.01
CA PRO A 248 -25.78 -37.44 -4.68
C PRO A 248 -26.60 -37.77 -5.95
N PRO A 249 -27.44 -38.82 -5.92
CA PRO A 249 -28.24 -39.22 -7.07
C PRO A 249 -29.28 -38.15 -7.44
N LEU A 250 -29.48 -37.93 -8.74
CA LEU A 250 -30.55 -37.06 -9.26
C LEU A 250 -31.92 -37.62 -8.84
N GLY A 251 -32.67 -36.87 -8.03
CA GLY A 251 -34.08 -37.19 -7.73
C GLY A 251 -34.63 -36.83 -6.35
N SER A 252 -33.89 -36.13 -5.48
CA SER A 252 -34.46 -35.65 -4.20
C SER A 252 -35.23 -34.33 -4.37
N PRO A 253 -36.45 -34.19 -3.79
CA PRO A 253 -37.24 -32.96 -3.88
C PRO A 253 -36.56 -31.79 -3.13
N PRO A 254 -36.84 -30.53 -3.53
CA PRO A 254 -36.19 -29.36 -2.93
C PRO A 254 -36.52 -29.23 -1.43
N PRO A 255 -35.59 -28.73 -0.61
CA PRO A 255 -35.82 -28.54 0.81
C PRO A 255 -36.90 -27.47 1.06
N ALA A 256 -37.75 -27.72 2.05
CA ALA A 256 -38.85 -26.85 2.44
C ALA A 256 -38.34 -25.46 2.90
N THR A 257 -39.03 -24.42 2.45
CA THR A 257 -38.84 -23.02 2.86
C THR A 257 -39.08 -22.88 4.37
N PRO A 258 -38.15 -22.34 5.17
CA PRO A 258 -38.43 -22.09 6.58
C PRO A 258 -39.30 -20.84 6.72
N THR A 259 -40.56 -21.05 7.10
CA THR A 259 -41.46 -20.03 7.63
C THR A 259 -40.96 -19.53 8.98
N ALA A 260 -40.76 -18.21 9.09
CA ALA A 260 -40.41 -17.50 10.32
C ALA A 260 -41.58 -17.47 11.34
N PRO A 261 -41.31 -17.45 12.65
CA PRO A 261 -42.31 -17.03 13.63
C PRO A 261 -42.28 -15.49 13.81
N ALA A 262 -43.47 -14.89 13.87
CA ALA A 262 -43.71 -13.48 14.10
C ALA A 262 -43.86 -13.15 15.61
N GLY A 263 -43.36 -11.97 16.00
CA GLY A 263 -43.60 -11.29 17.29
C GLY A 263 -42.47 -10.29 17.62
N HIS A 264 -42.58 -9.02 17.20
CA HIS A 264 -42.90 -7.82 18.03
C HIS A 264 -41.85 -7.52 19.13
N LEU A 265 -41.17 -6.35 19.22
CA LEU A 265 -41.45 -4.93 18.97
C LEU A 265 -40.11 -4.17 18.75
N ALA A 266 -39.97 -3.32 17.72
CA ALA A 266 -40.03 -1.84 17.75
C ALA A 266 -38.90 -1.12 18.52
N GLY A 267 -38.13 -0.28 17.81
CA GLY A 267 -37.24 0.72 18.43
C GLY A 267 -36.16 1.27 17.49
N ASN A 268 -36.54 2.17 16.58
CA ASN A 268 -35.65 3.06 15.80
C ASN A 268 -34.58 3.75 16.67
N PHE A 269 -33.42 4.09 16.09
CA PHE A 269 -32.75 5.42 16.18
C PHE A 269 -31.47 5.47 15.30
N PRO A 270 -30.95 6.65 14.92
CA PRO A 270 -30.75 7.01 13.50
C PRO A 270 -29.28 7.20 13.09
N HIS A 271 -29.06 7.25 11.78
CA HIS A 271 -27.90 7.88 11.14
C HIS A 271 -27.82 9.38 11.48
N PRO A 272 -26.60 9.94 11.55
CA PRO A 272 -26.41 11.27 10.99
C PRO A 272 -25.22 11.34 10.04
N SER A 273 -25.53 11.90 8.89
CA SER A 273 -24.64 12.40 7.87
C SER A 273 -24.25 13.86 8.14
N ASN A 274 -22.94 14.13 8.10
CA ASN A 274 -22.30 15.33 7.53
C ASN A 274 -22.22 16.62 8.40
N PRO A 275 -21.49 17.68 7.97
CA PRO A 275 -20.06 17.91 8.23
C PRO A 275 -19.78 19.29 8.84
N SER A 276 -18.91 19.36 9.85
CA SER A 276 -18.13 20.56 10.18
C SER A 276 -17.40 20.28 11.47
N LEU A 277 -16.08 20.48 11.52
CA LEU A 277 -15.45 21.31 12.55
C LEU A 277 -13.94 21.39 12.34
N ARG A 278 -13.49 22.64 12.41
CA ARG A 278 -12.12 23.11 12.33
C ARG A 278 -11.29 22.46 13.44
N LYS A 279 -10.09 21.98 13.13
CA LYS A 279 -9.10 21.64 14.15
C LYS A 279 -8.30 22.89 14.52
N PHE A 280 -8.45 23.27 15.78
CA PHE A 280 -7.51 24.09 16.54
C PHE A 280 -6.33 23.23 17.00
N GLN A 281 -5.16 23.85 17.10
CA GLN A 281 -3.93 23.33 17.73
C GLN A 281 -4.06 23.34 19.27
N ILE A 282 -3.41 22.37 19.92
CA ILE A 282 -2.92 22.42 21.31
C ILE A 282 -1.45 22.04 21.30
#